data_AF-A0A401TB05-F1
#
_entry.id   AF-A0A401TB05-F1
#
_cell.length_a   1.000
_cell.length_b   1.000
_cell.length_c   1.000
_cell.angle_alpha   90.00
_cell.angle_beta   90.00
_cell.angle_gamma   90.00
#
_symmetry.space_group_name_H-M   'P 1'
#
loop_
_entity.id
_entity.type
_entity.pdbx_description
1 polymer ?
#
loop_
_entity_poly.entity_id
_entity_poly.type
_entity_poly.pdbx_seq_one_letter_code
_entity_poly.pdbx_strand_id
1 'polypeptide(L)'
;LVNNTGIDWFLPWPPQALLAVAQSFLGKNPMIPSDQFENVIDHVVMVHGSVEKYSLLFLQKLRRSNYVTPKNYLDFIHTYARLLDEKDQFILGRALSFDERKNTQTRCLRKFGHKENN
;
A
#
# COMPACT_ATOMS: atom_id res chain seq x y z
N LEU A 1 9.27 -45.48 -9.46
CA LEU A 1 10.57 -44.93 -9.03
C LEU A 1 11.03 -44.00 -10.15
N VAL A 2 11.26 -42.73 -9.84
CA VAL A 2 11.48 -41.62 -10.78
C VAL A 2 12.61 -41.95 -11.76
N ASN A 3 12.29 -42.18 -13.04
CA ASN A 3 13.27 -42.67 -14.04
C ASN A 3 13.58 -41.71 -15.18
N ASN A 4 12.90 -40.56 -15.32
CA ASN A 4 13.27 -39.52 -16.30
C ASN A 4 12.61 -38.15 -16.04
N THR A 5 12.42 -37.74 -14.78
CA THR A 5 11.94 -36.39 -14.45
C THR A 5 12.82 -35.77 -13.37
N GLY A 6 13.39 -34.59 -13.65
CA GLY A 6 14.06 -33.78 -12.64
C GLY A 6 13.01 -33.21 -11.69
N ILE A 7 13.23 -33.39 -10.39
CA ILE A 7 12.35 -32.80 -9.36
C ILE A 7 12.84 -31.38 -9.11
N ASP A 8 12.00 -30.40 -9.44
CA ASP A 8 12.23 -29.00 -9.11
C ASP A 8 11.50 -28.65 -7.81
N TRP A 9 12.25 -28.25 -6.78
CA TRP A 9 11.71 -27.94 -5.46
C TRP A 9 11.42 -26.44 -5.37
N PHE A 10 10.14 -26.09 -5.27
CA PHE A 10 9.73 -24.71 -5.05
C PHE A 10 9.87 -24.34 -3.57
N LEU A 11 10.86 -23.50 -3.28
CA LEU A 11 11.12 -22.94 -1.96
C LEU A 11 10.34 -21.62 -1.78
N PRO A 12 10.01 -21.25 -0.53
CA PRO A 12 9.51 -19.91 -0.25
C PRO A 12 10.52 -18.85 -0.71
N TRP A 13 10.00 -17.69 -1.11
CA TRP A 13 10.84 -16.63 -1.64
C TRP A 13 11.81 -16.09 -0.57
N PRO A 14 13.11 -15.96 -0.91
CA PRO A 14 14.06 -15.36 0.01
C PRO A 14 13.74 -13.86 0.20
N PRO A 15 14.17 -13.24 1.32
CA PRO A 15 13.93 -11.83 1.59
C PRO A 15 14.35 -10.89 0.46
N GLN A 16 15.46 -11.21 -0.22
CA GLN A 16 15.97 -10.45 -1.36
C GLN A 16 15.02 -10.48 -2.56
N ALA A 17 14.36 -11.62 -2.80
CA ALA A 17 13.37 -11.73 -3.86
C ALA A 17 12.09 -10.94 -3.53
N LEU A 18 11.65 -10.96 -2.26
CA LEU A 18 10.52 -10.14 -1.80
C LEU A 18 10.81 -8.65 -2.01
N LEU A 19 12.01 -8.21 -1.62
CA LEU A 19 12.45 -6.83 -1.77
C LEU A 19 12.51 -6.39 -3.24
N ALA A 20 13.10 -7.21 -4.12
CA ALA A 20 13.16 -6.91 -5.55
C ALA A 20 11.76 -6.83 -6.19
N VAL A 21 10.84 -7.71 -5.80
CA VAL A 21 9.45 -7.68 -6.29
C VAL A 21 8.71 -6.45 -5.76
N ALA A 22 8.83 -6.13 -4.48
CA ALA A 22 8.25 -4.92 -3.91
C ALA A 22 8.77 -3.66 -4.62
N GLN A 23 10.09 -3.56 -4.84
CA GLN A 23 10.70 -2.46 -5.59
C GLN A 23 10.16 -2.36 -7.02
N SER A 24 10.06 -3.48 -7.74
CA SER A 24 9.56 -3.48 -9.12
C SER A 24 8.08 -3.10 -9.22
N PHE A 25 7.26 -3.45 -8.22
CA PHE A 25 5.82 -3.17 -8.23
C PHE A 25 5.49 -1.77 -7.68
N LEU A 26 6.14 -1.32 -6.61
CA LEU A 26 5.91 0.00 -6.01
C LEU A 26 6.71 1.12 -6.70
N GLY A 27 7.87 0.83 -7.31
CA GLY A 27 8.79 1.81 -7.90
C GLY A 27 8.25 2.56 -9.11
N LYS A 28 7.02 2.29 -9.54
CA LYS A 28 6.32 3.02 -10.60
C LYS A 28 5.34 4.07 -10.05
N ASN A 29 5.16 4.15 -8.73
CA ASN A 29 4.09 4.94 -8.15
C ASN A 29 4.58 6.38 -7.82
N PRO A 30 4.11 7.42 -8.53
CA PRO A 30 4.57 8.80 -8.31
C PRO A 30 4.14 9.40 -6.97
N MET A 31 3.25 8.72 -6.24
CA MET A 31 2.73 9.18 -4.94
C MET A 31 3.69 9.00 -3.77
N ILE A 32 4.65 8.06 -3.86
CA ILE A 32 5.56 7.78 -2.74
C ILE A 32 6.79 8.68 -2.88
N PRO A 33 7.09 9.56 -1.90
CA PRO A 33 8.31 10.35 -1.91
C PRO A 33 9.54 9.44 -1.91
N SER A 34 10.57 9.81 -2.68
CA SER A 34 11.85 9.08 -2.75
C SER A 34 12.45 8.78 -1.38
N ASP A 35 12.34 9.72 -0.46
CA ASP A 35 12.95 9.66 0.87
C ASP A 35 12.28 8.62 1.79
N GLN A 36 11.03 8.25 1.50
CA GLN A 36 10.27 7.28 2.28
C GLN A 36 10.13 5.93 1.57
N PHE A 37 10.55 5.85 0.30
CA PHE A 37 10.34 4.70 -0.56
C PHE A 37 10.96 3.41 0.01
N GLU A 38 12.22 3.47 0.44
CA GLU A 38 12.92 2.33 1.05
C GLU A 38 12.23 1.86 2.33
N ASN A 39 11.81 2.80 3.20
CA ASN A 39 11.10 2.46 4.44
C ASN A 39 9.76 1.75 4.16
N VAL A 40 9.05 2.16 3.10
CA VAL A 40 7.79 1.52 2.70
C VAL A 40 8.05 0.09 2.19
N ILE A 41 9.09 -0.11 1.39
CA ILE A 41 9.46 -1.44 0.88
C ILE A 41 9.84 -2.37 2.04
N ASP A 42 10.73 -1.91 2.93
CA ASP A 42 11.14 -2.68 4.09
C ASP A 42 9.95 -3.07 4.96
N HIS A 43 9.01 -2.15 5.14
CA HIS A 43 7.78 -2.41 5.87
C HIS A 43 6.91 -3.48 5.18
N VAL A 44 6.74 -3.41 3.85
CA VAL A 44 5.99 -4.41 3.06
C VAL A 44 6.60 -5.81 3.20
N VAL A 45 7.92 -5.93 3.15
CA VAL A 45 8.64 -7.20 3.35
C VAL A 45 8.48 -7.70 4.80
N MET A 46 8.64 -6.82 5.78
CA MET A 46 8.49 -7.14 7.20
C MET A 46 7.08 -7.66 7.53
N VAL A 47 6.04 -6.99 7.02
CA VAL A 47 4.65 -7.41 7.21
C VAL A 47 4.42 -8.81 6.63
N HIS A 48 4.91 -9.09 5.42
CA HIS A 48 4.78 -10.42 4.82
C HIS A 48 5.44 -11.51 5.67
N GLY A 49 6.67 -11.26 6.14
CA GLY A 49 7.37 -12.18 7.04
C GLY A 49 6.67 -12.37 8.39
N SER A 50 5.92 -11.36 8.88
CA SER A 50 5.11 -11.52 10.09
C SER A 50 3.92 -12.47 9.87
N VAL A 51 3.27 -12.41 8.69
CA VAL A 51 2.12 -13.27 8.35
C VAL A 51 2.53 -14.74 8.28
N GLU A 52 3.74 -15.03 7.78
CA GLU A 52 4.30 -16.38 7.81
C GLU A 52 4.45 -16.91 9.25
N LYS A 53 5.02 -16.09 10.15
CA LYS A 53 5.14 -16.44 11.59
C LYS A 53 3.78 -16.66 12.23
N TYR A 54 2.80 -15.79 11.97
CA TYR A 54 1.46 -15.95 12.49
C TYR A 54 0.77 -17.20 11.93
N SER A 55 1.02 -17.57 10.68
CA SER A 55 0.43 -18.79 10.08
C SER A 55 0.85 -20.05 10.86
N LEU A 56 2.11 -20.11 11.34
CA LEU A 56 2.58 -21.18 12.22
C LEU A 56 1.87 -21.16 13.58
N LEU A 57 1.70 -19.98 14.18
CA LEU A 57 0.98 -19.84 15.46
C LEU A 57 -0.50 -20.21 15.33
N PHE A 58 -1.13 -19.88 14.20
CA PHE A 58 -2.51 -20.25 13.89
C PHE A 58 -2.66 -21.77 13.77
N LEU A 59 -1.71 -22.45 13.13
CA LEU A 59 -1.68 -23.91 13.09
C LEU A 59 -1.55 -24.51 14.49
N GLN A 60 -0.68 -23.97 15.33
CA GLN A 60 -0.48 -24.46 16.70
C GLN A 60 -1.71 -24.28 17.58
N LYS A 61 -2.35 -23.11 17.53
CA LYS A 61 -3.47 -22.76 18.42
C LYS A 61 -4.82 -23.28 17.94
N LEU A 62 -5.10 -23.14 16.65
CA LEU A 62 -6.41 -23.39 16.07
C LEU A 62 -6.45 -24.64 15.19
N ARG A 63 -5.30 -25.32 15.00
CA ARG A 63 -5.17 -26.50 14.11
C ARG A 63 -5.63 -26.23 12.68
N ARG A 64 -5.52 -24.97 12.23
CA ARG A 64 -5.83 -24.55 10.85
C ARG A 64 -4.55 -24.19 10.11
N SER A 65 -4.32 -24.83 8.97
CA SER A 65 -3.18 -24.54 8.11
C SER A 65 -3.50 -23.36 7.19
N ASN A 66 -2.76 -22.26 7.37
CA ASN A 66 -2.77 -21.13 6.46
C ASN A 66 -1.49 -21.16 5.63
N TYR A 67 -1.63 -21.04 4.30
CA TYR A 67 -0.48 -21.07 3.39
C TYR A 67 -0.20 -19.68 2.85
N VAL A 68 1.02 -19.21 3.04
CA VAL A 68 1.52 -17.98 2.43
C VAL A 68 2.09 -18.35 1.07
N THR A 69 1.42 -17.94 0.00
CA THR A 69 1.87 -18.18 -1.37
C THR A 69 2.46 -16.90 -1.97
N PRO A 70 3.37 -17.00 -2.95
CA PRO A 70 3.86 -15.82 -3.68
C PRO A 70 2.73 -15.00 -4.30
N LYS A 71 1.64 -15.65 -4.72
CA LYS A 71 0.43 -14.96 -5.21
C LYS A 71 -0.19 -14.05 -4.14
N ASN A 72 -0.29 -14.51 -2.89
CA ASN A 72 -0.79 -13.69 -1.79
C ASN A 72 0.08 -12.44 -1.58
N TYR A 73 1.40 -12.55 -1.75
CA TYR A 73 2.30 -11.38 -1.67
C TYR A 73 2.03 -10.35 -2.78
N LEU A 74 1.83 -10.81 -4.01
CA LEU A 74 1.50 -9.92 -5.14
C LEU A 74 0.13 -9.25 -4.96
N ASP A 75 -0.88 -10.03 -4.54
CA ASP A 75 -2.23 -9.52 -4.29
C ASP A 75 -2.22 -8.50 -3.12
N PHE A 76 -1.38 -8.71 -2.10
CA PHE A 76 -1.13 -7.75 -1.01
C PHE A 76 -0.55 -6.43 -1.52
N ILE A 77 0.52 -6.48 -2.31
CA ILE A 77 1.15 -5.28 -2.88
C ILE A 77 0.16 -4.52 -3.76
N HIS A 78 -0.58 -5.22 -4.62
CA HIS A 78 -1.56 -4.60 -5.50
C HIS A 78 -2.68 -3.92 -4.71
N THR A 79 -3.16 -4.57 -3.65
CA THR A 79 -4.20 -4.00 -2.78
C THR A 79 -3.68 -2.78 -2.03
N TYR A 80 -2.44 -2.82 -1.55
CA TYR A 80 -1.78 -1.69 -0.91
C TYR A 80 -1.68 -0.48 -1.84
N ALA A 81 -1.20 -0.68 -3.08
CA ALA A 81 -1.09 0.39 -4.06
C ALA A 81 -2.45 1.02 -4.41
N ARG A 82 -3.49 0.19 -4.59
CA ARG A 82 -4.86 0.68 -4.84
C ARG A 82 -5.39 1.51 -3.66
N LEU A 83 -5.21 1.01 -2.44
CA LEU A 83 -5.65 1.72 -1.24
C LEU A 83 -4.93 3.05 -1.07
N LEU A 84 -3.65 3.13 -1.43
CA LEU A 84 -2.89 4.38 -1.39
C LEU A 84 -3.52 5.44 -2.31
N ASP A 85 -3.78 5.08 -3.57
CA ASP A 85 -4.43 5.99 -4.53
C ASP A 85 -5.84 6.39 -4.07
N GLU A 86 -6.67 5.45 -3.61
CA GLU A 86 -8.00 5.75 -3.09
C GLU A 86 -7.97 6.76 -1.92
N LYS A 87 -7.00 6.63 -1.01
CA LYS A 87 -6.85 7.54 0.13
C LYS A 87 -6.38 8.92 -0.32
N ASP A 88 -5.46 8.97 -1.25
CA ASP A 88 -4.94 10.23 -1.76
C ASP A 88 -5.99 10.99 -2.55
N GLN A 89 -6.75 10.32 -3.44
CA GLN A 89 -7.89 10.95 -4.12
C GLN A 89 -8.93 11.49 -3.12
N PHE A 90 -9.19 10.75 -2.04
CA PHE A 90 -10.10 11.21 -1.00
C PHE A 90 -9.57 12.46 -0.26
N ILE A 91 -8.27 12.50 0.05
CA ILE A 91 -7.63 13.65 0.71
C ILE A 91 -7.62 14.87 -0.24
N LEU A 92 -7.26 14.67 -1.50
CA LEU A 92 -7.26 15.72 -2.52
C LEU A 92 -8.66 16.30 -2.74
N GLY A 93 -9.68 15.44 -2.87
CA GLY A 93 -11.08 15.86 -2.98
C GLY A 93 -11.53 16.67 -1.77
N ARG A 94 -11.12 16.26 -0.56
CA ARG A 94 -11.38 17.05 0.66
C ARG A 94 -10.67 18.39 0.66
N ALA A 95 -9.41 18.45 0.23
CA ALA A 95 -8.63 19.69 0.16
C ALA A 95 -9.26 20.69 -0.82
N LEU A 96 -9.68 20.23 -2.01
CA LEU A 96 -10.39 21.05 -3.00
C LEU A 96 -11.71 21.60 -2.46
N SER A 97 -12.53 20.74 -1.82
CA SER A 97 -13.79 21.19 -1.18
C SER A 97 -13.55 22.22 -0.06
N PHE A 98 -12.39 22.16 0.60
CA PHE A 98 -12.00 23.12 1.62
C PHE A 98 -11.60 24.46 0.99
N ASP A 99 -10.85 24.41 -0.11
CA ASP A 99 -10.41 25.59 -0.85
C ASP A 99 -11.58 26.35 -1.48
N GLU A 100 -12.53 25.64 -2.09
CA GLU A 100 -13.76 26.23 -2.63
C GLU A 100 -14.58 26.97 -1.56
N ARG A 101 -14.69 26.37 -0.37
CA ARG A 101 -15.38 26.99 0.77
C ARG A 101 -14.66 28.25 1.24
N LYS A 102 -13.34 28.21 1.38
CA LYS A 102 -12.52 29.39 1.73
C LYS A 102 -12.69 30.51 0.69
N ASN A 103 -12.58 30.18 -0.60
CA ASN A 103 -12.67 31.14 -1.69
C ASN A 103 -14.06 31.81 -1.74
N THR A 104 -15.12 31.02 -1.51
CA THR A 104 -16.50 31.52 -1.39
C THR A 104 -16.64 32.48 -0.20
N GLN A 105 -16.09 32.13 0.95
CA GLN A 105 -16.12 32.98 2.15
C GLN A 105 -15.37 34.31 1.93
N THR A 106 -14.19 34.27 1.30
CA THR A 106 -13.45 35.48 0.93
C THR A 106 -14.22 36.36 -0.07
N ARG A 107 -14.96 35.76 -1.01
CA ARG A 107 -15.79 36.50 -1.96
C ARG A 107 -16.99 37.17 -1.27
N CYS A 108 -17.62 36.49 -0.32
CA CYS A 108 -18.71 37.07 0.49
C CYS A 108 -18.20 38.25 1.31
N LEU A 109 -17.09 38.10 2.04
CA LEU A 109 -16.50 39.18 2.85
C LEU A 109 -16.15 40.42 2.01
N ARG A 110 -15.59 40.25 0.80
CA ARG A 110 -15.33 41.36 -0.13
C ARG A 110 -16.61 42.10 -0.58
N LYS A 111 -17.72 41.39 -0.79
CA LYS A 111 -19.01 42.01 -1.16
C LYS A 111 -19.65 42.78 -0.01
N PHE A 112 -19.50 42.32 1.23
CA PHE A 112 -20.02 43.02 2.41
C PHE A 112 -19.23 44.30 2.72
N GLY A 113 -17.89 44.26 2.67
CA GLY A 113 -17.07 45.46 2.91
C GLY A 113 -17.24 46.58 1.87
N HIS A 114 -17.72 46.27 0.66
CA HIS A 114 -18.04 47.28 -0.36
C HIS A 114 -19.43 47.92 -0.17
N LYS A 115 -20.32 47.31 0.63
CA LYS A 115 -21.65 47.84 0.95
C LYS A 115 -21.67 48.77 2.16
N GLU A 116 -20.68 48.71 3.04
CA GLU A 116 -20.59 49.59 4.23
C GLU A 116 -19.88 50.93 3.95
N ASN A 117 -19.19 51.04 2.81
CA ASN A 117 -18.43 52.24 2.42
C ASN A 117 -19.18 53.17 1.43
N ASN A 118 -20.49 52.99 1.26
CA ASN A 118 -21.36 53.80 0.38
C ASN A 118 -22.74 53.97 1.01
#